data_AF-A0A833HGN0-F1
#
_entry.id   AF-A0A833HGN0-F1
#
_cell.length_a   1.000
_cell.length_b   1.000
_cell.length_c   1.000
_cell.angle_alpha   90.00
_cell.angle_beta   90.00
_cell.angle_gamma   90.00
#
_symmetry.space_group_name_H-M   'P 1'
#
loop_
_entity.id
_entity.type
_entity.pdbx_description
1 polymer ?
#
loop_
_entity_poly.entity_id
_entity_poly.type
_entity_poly.pdbx_seq_one_letter_code
_entity_poly.pdbx_strand_id
1 'polypeptide(L)'
;MKTPLQLLLLLPLLALPLPAAADDAPATPWTADQAKAILDSTLTVRLAPDLAGLTAGERRAVDELLAAGGIFQRLYEDQRHPQAAAERARLAAPAARADLATLFRLFQGPVATTLDNRREPFLAVAPETPGKAVWPWGITAAEVEAFLAAQPLRRDEILGERTAVRRADAASLAA
;
A
#
# COMPACT_ATOMS: atom_id res chain seq x y z
N MET A 1 22.59 -22.35 63.23
CA MET A 1 23.64 -22.67 62.24
C MET A 1 22.99 -23.34 61.04
N LYS A 2 23.35 -22.88 59.83
CA LYS A 2 23.03 -23.42 58.49
C LYS A 2 21.61 -23.15 57.91
N THR A 3 21.49 -21.95 57.36
CA THR A 3 20.71 -21.61 56.15
C THR A 3 21.17 -22.45 54.94
N PRO A 4 20.28 -22.80 54.00
CA PRO A 4 20.68 -23.00 52.62
C PRO A 4 19.93 -22.08 51.66
N LEU A 5 20.70 -21.13 51.12
CA LEU A 5 20.84 -20.81 49.71
C LEU A 5 19.56 -20.65 48.86
N GLN A 6 19.04 -19.41 48.81
CA GLN A 6 18.16 -18.95 47.74
C GLN A 6 18.96 -18.85 46.43
N LEU A 7 18.61 -19.69 45.45
CA LEU A 7 19.13 -19.61 44.09
C LEU A 7 18.34 -18.53 43.35
N LEU A 8 18.91 -17.32 43.29
CA LEU A 8 18.38 -16.21 42.49
C LEU A 8 18.70 -16.49 41.01
N LEU A 9 17.73 -17.01 40.26
CA LEU A 9 17.81 -17.11 38.80
C LEU A 9 17.65 -15.70 38.21
N LEU A 10 18.77 -15.05 37.86
CA LEU A 10 18.75 -13.89 36.96
C LEU A 10 18.41 -14.37 35.54
N LEU A 11 17.18 -14.08 35.10
CA LEU A 11 16.79 -14.15 33.70
C LEU A 11 17.55 -13.05 32.93
N PRO A 12 18.31 -13.35 31.86
CA PRO A 12 18.86 -12.31 31.01
C PRO A 12 17.71 -11.70 30.22
N LEU A 13 17.42 -10.42 30.46
CA LEU A 13 16.56 -9.61 29.62
C LEU A 13 17.25 -9.51 28.25
N LEU A 14 16.88 -10.38 27.30
CA LEU A 14 17.30 -10.25 25.91
C LEU A 14 16.74 -8.93 25.39
N ALA A 15 17.60 -7.92 25.30
CA ALA A 15 17.33 -6.71 24.54
C ALA A 15 17.23 -7.11 23.06
N LEU A 16 16.01 -7.36 22.60
CA LEU A 16 15.72 -7.45 21.17
C LEU A 16 16.15 -6.12 20.54
N PRO A 17 17.04 -6.13 19.53
CA PRO A 17 17.35 -4.91 18.80
C PRO A 17 16.05 -4.41 18.16
N LEU A 18 15.64 -3.18 18.50
CA LEU A 18 14.56 -2.52 17.77
C LEU A 18 14.98 -2.50 16.29
N PRO A 19 14.19 -3.07 15.37
CA PRO A 19 14.47 -2.89 13.95
C PRO A 19 14.47 -1.39 13.66
N ALA A 20 15.45 -0.93 12.90
CA ALA A 20 15.48 0.44 12.41
C ALA A 20 14.15 0.73 11.73
N ALA A 21 13.40 1.69 12.25
CA ALA A 21 12.18 2.16 11.61
C ALA A 21 12.53 2.54 10.16
N ALA A 22 11.76 2.05 9.20
CA ALA A 22 11.81 2.60 7.86
C ALA A 22 11.63 4.12 7.98
N ASP A 23 12.43 4.89 7.25
CA ASP A 23 12.34 6.35 7.28
C ASP A 23 11.00 6.74 6.63
N ASP A 24 9.96 6.88 7.45
CA ASP A 24 8.58 7.20 7.05
C ASP A 24 8.41 8.67 6.66
N ALA A 25 9.52 9.41 6.56
CA ALA A 25 9.51 10.81 6.16
C ALA A 25 8.91 10.96 4.75
N PRO A 26 7.98 11.92 4.54
CA PRO A 26 7.38 12.14 3.23
C PRO A 26 8.44 12.64 2.24
N ALA A 27 8.42 12.07 1.03
CA ALA A 27 9.31 12.49 -0.05
C ALA A 27 8.99 13.91 -0.54
N THR A 28 9.93 14.53 -1.25
CA THR A 28 9.65 15.77 -1.98
C THR A 28 8.86 15.44 -3.25
N PRO A 29 7.73 16.12 -3.54
CA PRO A 29 7.00 15.94 -4.79
C PRO A 29 7.87 16.19 -6.01
N TRP A 30 7.62 15.44 -7.08
CA TRP A 30 8.35 15.60 -8.34
C TRP A 30 8.09 16.95 -9.00
N THR A 31 9.11 17.43 -9.72
CA THR A 31 9.02 18.59 -10.59
C THR A 31 8.22 18.28 -11.86
N ALA A 32 7.87 19.32 -12.63
CA ALA A 32 7.21 19.15 -13.93
C ALA A 32 8.09 18.37 -14.92
N ASP A 33 9.40 18.60 -14.91
CA ASP A 33 10.32 17.92 -15.84
C ASP A 33 10.42 16.43 -15.55
N GLN A 34 10.45 16.04 -14.26
CA GLN A 34 10.44 14.63 -13.87
C GLN A 34 9.15 13.93 -14.31
N ALA A 35 7.99 14.56 -14.09
CA ALA A 35 6.72 14.02 -14.51
C ALA A 35 6.63 13.91 -16.05
N LYS A 36 7.09 14.95 -16.75
CA LYS A 36 7.13 15.00 -18.22
C LYS A 36 7.97 13.88 -18.80
N ALA A 37 9.15 13.57 -18.25
CA ALA A 37 10.00 12.50 -18.77
C ALA A 37 9.29 11.13 -18.83
N ILE A 38 8.47 10.82 -17.82
CA ILE A 38 7.67 9.59 -17.78
C ILE A 38 6.51 9.66 -18.78
N LEU A 39 5.78 10.77 -18.80
CA LEU A 39 4.62 10.93 -19.69
C LEU A 39 5.02 10.93 -21.17
N ASP A 40 6.14 11.56 -21.53
CA ASP A 40 6.69 11.54 -22.89
C ASP A 40 7.10 10.12 -23.33
N SER A 41 7.42 9.24 -22.38
CA SER A 41 7.74 7.83 -22.62
C SER A 41 6.49 6.93 -22.58
N THR A 42 5.29 7.50 -22.41
CA THR A 42 4.03 6.76 -22.27
C THR A 42 3.17 6.91 -23.52
N LEU A 43 2.88 5.79 -24.20
CA LEU A 43 1.96 5.79 -25.35
C LEU A 43 0.50 5.82 -24.87
N THR A 44 -0.28 6.76 -25.41
CA THR A 44 -1.74 6.79 -25.20
C THR A 44 -2.46 6.07 -26.33
N VAL A 45 -3.23 5.03 -25.99
CA VAL A 45 -4.10 4.32 -26.94
C VAL A 45 -5.56 4.55 -26.57
N ARG A 46 -6.37 4.97 -27.54
CA ARG A 46 -7.81 5.15 -27.34
C ARG A 46 -8.56 3.84 -27.55
N LEU A 47 -9.18 3.32 -26.49
CA LEU A 47 -10.11 2.20 -26.57
C LEU A 47 -11.52 2.74 -26.85
N ALA A 48 -12.07 2.42 -28.02
CA ALA A 48 -13.39 2.90 -28.46
C ALA A 48 -14.14 1.77 -29.20
N PRO A 49 -14.63 0.75 -28.48
CA PRO A 49 -15.40 -0.33 -29.10
C PRO A 49 -16.72 0.22 -29.66
N ASP A 50 -17.23 -0.41 -30.71
CA ASP A 50 -18.59 -0.16 -31.19
C ASP A 50 -19.60 -0.77 -30.22
N LEU A 51 -20.53 0.06 -29.74
CA LEU A 51 -21.57 -0.30 -28.78
C LEU A 51 -22.97 -0.25 -29.40
N ALA A 52 -23.09 -0.02 -30.71
CA ALA A 52 -24.38 0.12 -31.39
C ALA A 52 -25.28 -1.12 -31.27
N GLY A 53 -24.67 -2.31 -31.15
CA GLY A 53 -25.37 -3.58 -31.01
C GLY A 53 -25.99 -3.85 -29.64
N LEU A 54 -25.68 -3.06 -28.62
CA LEU A 54 -26.23 -3.28 -27.28
C LEU A 54 -27.73 -2.97 -27.24
N THR A 55 -28.47 -3.76 -26.48
CA THR A 55 -29.84 -3.43 -26.06
C THR A 55 -29.83 -2.37 -24.95
N ALA A 56 -31.01 -1.84 -24.60
CA ALA A 56 -31.13 -0.91 -23.48
C ALA A 56 -30.70 -1.54 -22.14
N GLY A 57 -31.03 -2.82 -21.93
CA GLY A 57 -30.63 -3.55 -20.73
C GLY A 57 -29.12 -3.77 -20.65
N GLU A 58 -28.48 -4.15 -21.77
CA GLU A 58 -27.03 -4.36 -21.81
C GLU A 58 -26.24 -3.06 -21.63
N ARG A 59 -26.71 -1.93 -22.19
CA ARG A 59 -26.10 -0.62 -21.90
C ARG A 59 -26.09 -0.32 -20.41
N ARG A 60 -27.22 -0.54 -19.73
CA ARG A 60 -27.30 -0.35 -18.28
C ARG A 60 -26.37 -1.30 -17.54
N ALA A 61 -26.26 -2.55 -17.96
CA ALA A 61 -25.31 -3.49 -17.36
C ALA A 61 -23.86 -3.03 -17.53
N VAL A 62 -23.49 -2.47 -18.69
CA VAL A 62 -22.16 -1.87 -18.91
C VAL A 62 -21.91 -0.70 -17.95
N ASP A 63 -22.90 0.17 -17.74
CA ASP A 63 -22.76 1.29 -16.79
C ASP A 63 -22.48 0.80 -15.36
N GLU A 64 -23.18 -0.24 -14.91
CA GLU A 64 -22.95 -0.86 -13.59
C GLU A 64 -21.56 -1.52 -13.50
N LEU A 65 -21.11 -2.19 -14.56
CA LEU A 65 -19.78 -2.80 -14.62
C LEU A 65 -18.66 -1.74 -14.57
N LEU A 66 -18.86 -0.59 -15.22
CA LEU A 66 -17.92 0.53 -15.14
C LEU A 66 -17.90 1.14 -13.73
N ALA A 67 -19.05 1.25 -13.07
CA ALA A 67 -19.13 1.69 -11.67
C ALA A 67 -18.38 0.72 -10.73
N ALA A 68 -18.57 -0.59 -10.91
CA ALA A 68 -17.84 -1.63 -10.19
C ALA A 68 -16.32 -1.52 -10.44
N GLY A 69 -15.90 -1.34 -11.69
CA GLY A 69 -14.49 -1.12 -12.04
C GLY A 69 -13.87 0.07 -11.30
N GLY A 70 -14.63 1.17 -11.13
CA GLY A 70 -14.21 2.31 -10.33
C GLY A 70 -14.01 1.97 -8.84
N ILE A 71 -14.83 1.07 -8.27
CA ILE A 71 -14.66 0.59 -6.89
C ILE A 71 -13.37 -0.23 -6.77
N PHE A 72 -13.15 -1.20 -7.67
CA PHE A 72 -11.95 -2.04 -7.65
C PHE A 72 -10.67 -1.24 -7.85
N GLN A 73 -10.69 -0.21 -8.70
CA GLN A 73 -9.55 0.69 -8.86
C GLN A 73 -9.16 1.37 -7.54
N ARG A 74 -10.14 1.90 -6.79
CA ARG A 74 -9.88 2.54 -5.49
C ARG A 74 -9.39 1.53 -4.45
N LEU A 75 -10.01 0.36 -4.39
CA LEU A 75 -9.57 -0.72 -3.48
C LEU A 75 -8.12 -1.10 -3.76
N TYR A 76 -7.74 -1.23 -5.04
CA TYR A 76 -6.37 -1.57 -5.42
C TYR A 76 -5.38 -0.47 -5.05
N GLU A 77 -5.73 0.81 -5.25
CA GLU A 77 -4.92 1.95 -4.81
C GLU A 77 -4.69 1.92 -3.28
N ASP A 78 -5.76 1.68 -2.50
CA ASP A 78 -5.70 1.62 -1.04
C ASP A 78 -4.87 0.42 -0.54
N GLN A 79 -4.89 -0.71 -1.26
CA GLN A 79 -4.02 -1.86 -0.97
C GLN A 79 -2.54 -1.57 -1.26
N ARG A 80 -2.25 -0.66 -2.20
CA ARG A 80 -0.87 -0.33 -2.58
C ARG A 80 -0.21 0.62 -1.60
N HIS A 81 -0.95 1.59 -1.07
CA HIS A 81 -0.36 2.62 -0.23
C HIS A 81 -1.38 3.22 0.76
N PRO A 82 -1.05 3.35 2.06
CA PRO A 82 -1.98 3.85 3.08
C PRO A 82 -2.42 5.31 2.82
N GLN A 83 -1.56 6.11 2.18
CA GLN A 83 -1.88 7.51 1.82
C GLN A 83 -2.59 7.65 0.45
N ALA A 84 -2.89 6.57 -0.27
CA ALA A 84 -3.46 6.66 -1.63
C ALA A 84 -4.82 7.38 -1.67
N ALA A 85 -5.73 7.07 -0.74
CA ALA A 85 -7.05 7.71 -0.68
C ALA A 85 -6.97 9.23 -0.50
N ALA A 86 -6.08 9.68 0.39
CA ALA A 86 -5.87 11.10 0.67
C ALA A 86 -5.27 11.82 -0.55
N GLU A 87 -4.24 11.23 -1.17
CA GLU A 87 -3.62 11.82 -2.36
C GLU A 87 -4.55 11.83 -3.57
N ARG A 88 -5.37 10.78 -3.77
CA ARG A 88 -6.40 10.78 -4.81
C ARG A 88 -7.38 11.93 -4.61
N ALA A 89 -7.84 12.18 -3.38
CA ALA A 89 -8.74 13.29 -3.08
C ALA A 89 -8.05 14.65 -3.36
N ARG A 90 -6.78 14.79 -2.97
CA ARG A 90 -5.99 16.00 -3.24
C ARG A 90 -5.82 16.25 -4.74
N LEU A 91 -5.54 15.21 -5.52
CA LEU A 91 -5.35 15.29 -6.96
C LEU A 91 -6.64 15.51 -7.75
N ALA A 92 -7.81 15.25 -7.15
CA ALA A 92 -9.10 15.57 -7.74
C ALA A 92 -9.51 17.04 -7.58
N ALA A 93 -8.77 17.83 -6.77
CA ALA A 93 -9.07 19.23 -6.56
C ALA A 93 -8.77 20.07 -7.83
N PRO A 94 -9.55 21.13 -8.13
CA PRO A 94 -9.38 21.93 -9.36
C PRO A 94 -7.98 22.54 -9.54
N ALA A 95 -7.28 22.86 -8.45
CA ALA A 95 -5.94 23.44 -8.48
C ALA A 95 -4.82 22.38 -8.57
N ALA A 96 -5.16 21.09 -8.61
CA ALA A 96 -4.18 20.02 -8.66
C ALA A 96 -3.44 20.00 -10.01
N ARG A 97 -2.16 19.66 -9.93
CA ARG A 97 -1.27 19.41 -11.06
C ARG A 97 -1.77 18.22 -11.90
N ALA A 98 -2.23 18.48 -13.12
CA ALA A 98 -2.84 17.47 -14.00
C ALA A 98 -1.87 16.35 -14.44
N ASP A 99 -0.59 16.66 -14.57
CA ASP A 99 0.48 15.69 -14.85
C ASP A 99 0.61 14.70 -13.69
N LEU A 100 0.61 15.16 -12.44
CA LEU A 100 0.67 14.30 -11.25
C LEU A 100 -0.61 13.45 -11.10
N ALA A 101 -1.78 14.00 -11.43
CA ALA A 101 -3.03 13.24 -11.47
C ALA A 101 -2.98 12.11 -12.53
N THR A 102 -2.40 12.40 -13.69
CA THR A 102 -2.21 11.40 -14.76
C THR A 102 -1.25 10.30 -14.33
N LEU A 103 -0.11 10.65 -13.70
CA LEU A 103 0.83 9.67 -13.16
C LEU A 103 0.21 8.81 -12.05
N PHE A 104 -0.60 9.40 -11.17
CA PHE A 104 -1.32 8.65 -10.14
C PHE A 104 -2.24 7.61 -10.76
N ARG A 105 -2.96 7.97 -11.82
CA ARG A 105 -3.80 7.02 -12.55
C ARG A 105 -2.98 5.91 -13.23
N LEU A 106 -1.85 6.27 -13.84
CA LEU A 106 -0.95 5.36 -14.55
C LEU A 106 -0.32 4.31 -13.60
N PHE A 107 0.17 4.76 -12.45
CA PHE A 107 0.84 3.89 -11.47
C PHE A 107 -0.09 3.34 -10.39
N GLN A 108 -1.37 3.71 -10.43
CA GLN A 108 -2.42 3.27 -9.51
C GLN A 108 -2.06 3.57 -8.05
N GLY A 109 -1.47 4.75 -7.81
CA GLY A 109 -1.00 5.17 -6.49
C GLY A 109 0.09 6.26 -6.57
N PRO A 110 0.65 6.65 -5.41
CA PRO A 110 1.57 7.79 -5.31
C PRO A 110 3.05 7.45 -5.56
N VAL A 111 3.36 6.19 -5.92
CA VAL A 111 4.71 5.68 -6.16
C VAL A 111 4.84 5.23 -7.61
N ALA A 112 5.73 5.87 -8.34
CA ALA A 112 6.00 5.62 -9.75
C ALA A 112 7.13 4.60 -9.93
N THR A 113 7.15 3.96 -11.10
CA THR A 113 8.36 3.31 -11.61
C THR A 113 9.07 4.28 -12.55
N THR A 114 10.32 4.63 -12.25
CA THR A 114 11.14 5.53 -13.08
C THR A 114 11.66 4.84 -14.34
N LEU A 115 12.25 5.61 -15.27
CA LEU A 115 12.83 5.06 -16.51
C LEU A 115 14.04 4.14 -16.26
N ASP A 116 14.74 4.33 -15.14
CA ASP A 116 15.79 3.45 -14.63
C ASP A 116 15.24 2.32 -13.73
N ASN A 117 13.94 2.06 -13.79
CA ASN A 117 13.25 0.96 -13.13
C ASN A 117 13.34 0.98 -11.59
N ARG A 118 13.39 2.18 -10.98
CA ARG A 118 13.32 2.37 -9.52
C ARG A 118 11.89 2.71 -9.10
N ARG A 119 11.53 2.32 -7.88
CA ARG A 119 10.23 2.67 -7.27
C ARG A 119 10.41 3.89 -6.40
N GLU A 120 9.79 5.00 -6.78
CA GLU A 120 9.97 6.30 -6.11
C GLU A 120 8.64 7.01 -5.91
N PRO A 121 8.37 7.57 -4.71
CA PRO A 121 7.27 8.48 -4.51
C PRO A 121 7.43 9.71 -5.40
N PHE A 122 6.37 10.06 -6.14
CA PHE A 122 6.33 11.32 -6.90
C PHE A 122 5.45 12.38 -6.22
N LEU A 123 4.81 12.02 -5.12
CA LEU A 123 4.04 12.88 -4.23
C LEU A 123 4.68 12.92 -2.84
N ALA A 124 4.20 13.82 -1.97
CA ALA A 124 4.66 13.95 -0.58
C ALA A 124 4.12 12.83 0.32
N VAL A 125 4.51 11.59 0.04
CA VAL A 125 4.13 10.39 0.78
C VAL A 125 5.36 9.61 1.22
N ALA A 126 5.17 8.71 2.18
CA ALA A 126 6.21 7.76 2.57
C ALA A 126 6.63 6.87 1.38
N PRO A 127 7.88 6.37 1.35
CA PRO A 127 8.31 5.36 0.38
C PRO A 127 7.52 4.06 0.51
N GLU A 128 7.38 3.31 -0.58
CA GLU A 128 6.73 2.00 -0.52
C GLU A 128 7.54 1.00 0.30
N THR A 129 6.87 0.29 1.21
CA THR A 129 7.47 -0.79 2.00
C THR A 129 7.03 -2.17 1.49
N PRO A 130 7.82 -3.23 1.76
CA PRO A 130 7.35 -4.61 1.61
C PRO A 130 5.99 -4.82 2.28
N GLY A 131 5.17 -5.69 1.71
CA GLY A 131 3.81 -5.96 2.21
C GLY A 131 2.77 -4.89 1.91
N LYS A 132 3.17 -3.68 1.49
CA LYS A 132 2.26 -2.57 1.14
C LYS A 132 1.25 -2.31 2.26
N ALA A 133 -0.01 -1.97 1.92
CA ALA A 133 -1.06 -1.71 2.91
C ALA A 133 -1.91 -2.95 3.28
N VAL A 134 -1.60 -4.12 2.71
CA VAL A 134 -2.29 -5.38 3.08
C VAL A 134 -1.65 -6.03 4.32
N TRP A 135 -0.40 -5.68 4.63
CA TRP A 135 0.26 -5.98 5.89
C TRP A 135 0.39 -4.72 6.75
N PRO A 136 0.79 -4.83 8.04
CA PRO A 136 1.21 -3.66 8.78
C PRO A 136 2.30 -2.90 8.02
N TRP A 137 2.13 -1.59 7.87
CA TRP A 137 3.08 -0.76 7.13
C TRP A 137 4.49 -0.89 7.74
N GLY A 138 5.51 -1.05 6.90
CA GLY A 138 6.89 -1.26 7.34
C GLY A 138 7.18 -2.63 7.99
N ILE A 139 6.27 -3.61 7.94
CA ILE A 139 6.55 -4.95 8.49
C ILE A 139 7.72 -5.62 7.77
N THR A 140 8.51 -6.38 8.52
CA THR A 140 9.59 -7.20 7.97
C THR A 140 9.18 -8.67 7.83
N ALA A 141 9.81 -9.40 6.92
CA ALA A 141 9.62 -10.85 6.80
C ALA A 141 9.97 -11.58 8.10
N ALA A 142 11.04 -11.14 8.78
CA ALA A 142 11.47 -11.69 10.07
C ALA A 142 10.39 -11.54 11.16
N GLU A 143 9.68 -10.41 11.22
CA GLU A 143 8.55 -10.24 12.15
C GLU A 143 7.42 -11.24 11.86
N VAL A 144 7.08 -11.44 10.57
CA VAL A 144 6.05 -12.40 10.17
C VAL A 144 6.47 -13.83 10.53
N GLU A 145 7.70 -14.21 10.22
CA GLU A 145 8.24 -15.53 10.52
C GLU A 145 8.27 -15.80 12.03
N ALA A 146 8.73 -14.83 12.83
CA ALA A 146 8.73 -14.92 14.28
C ALA A 146 7.31 -15.09 14.85
N PHE A 147 6.34 -14.34 14.32
CA PHE A 147 4.94 -14.48 14.72
C PHE A 147 4.39 -15.88 14.39
N LEU A 148 4.66 -16.38 13.18
CA LEU A 148 4.18 -17.70 12.76
C LEU A 148 4.85 -18.85 13.52
N ALA A 149 6.11 -18.70 13.92
CA ALA A 149 6.79 -19.67 14.77
C ALA A 149 6.17 -19.72 16.19
N ALA A 150 5.76 -18.57 16.73
CA ALA A 150 5.08 -18.49 18.03
C ALA A 150 3.60 -18.91 17.97
N GLN A 151 2.96 -18.78 16.81
CA GLN A 151 1.52 -19.04 16.61
C GLN A 151 1.26 -19.96 15.40
N PRO A 152 1.77 -21.22 15.41
CA PRO A 152 1.74 -22.08 14.23
C PRO A 152 0.33 -22.41 13.75
N LEU A 153 -0.66 -22.48 14.66
CA LEU A 153 -2.05 -22.77 14.33
C LEU A 153 -2.75 -21.64 13.54
N ARG A 154 -2.17 -20.42 13.53
CA ARG A 154 -2.73 -19.26 12.83
C ARG A 154 -2.14 -19.05 11.44
N ARG A 155 -1.28 -19.95 10.97
CA ARG A 155 -0.56 -19.78 9.70
C ARG A 155 -1.49 -19.58 8.50
N ASP A 156 -2.48 -20.45 8.36
CA ASP A 156 -3.39 -20.41 7.21
C ASP A 156 -4.30 -19.18 7.23
N GLU A 157 -4.69 -18.72 8.42
CA GLU A 157 -5.44 -17.47 8.62
C GLU A 157 -4.61 -16.26 8.15
N ILE A 158 -3.36 -16.16 8.61
CA ILE A 158 -2.48 -15.02 8.38
C ILE A 158 -1.94 -14.96 6.94
N LEU A 159 -1.65 -16.10 6.33
CA LEU A 159 -1.12 -16.18 4.96
C LEU A 159 -2.22 -16.32 3.89
N GLY A 160 -3.49 -16.29 4.28
CA GLY A 160 -4.61 -16.40 3.36
C GLY A 160 -4.63 -15.27 2.30
N GLU A 161 -4.95 -15.62 1.05
CA GLU A 161 -4.92 -14.68 -0.09
C GLU A 161 -5.88 -13.48 0.06
N ARG A 162 -6.92 -13.64 0.88
CA ARG A 162 -7.95 -12.62 1.13
C ARG A 162 -7.88 -12.04 2.53
N THR A 163 -6.72 -12.15 3.19
CA THR A 163 -6.48 -11.61 4.52
C THR A 163 -5.66 -10.33 4.45
N ALA A 164 -6.13 -9.26 5.08
CA ALA A 164 -5.31 -8.10 5.39
C ALA A 164 -4.89 -8.19 6.87
N VAL A 165 -3.60 -8.06 7.14
CA VAL A 165 -3.03 -8.20 8.48
C VAL A 165 -2.78 -6.83 9.09
N ARG A 166 -3.13 -6.68 10.36
CA ARG A 166 -2.93 -5.45 11.15
C ARG A 166 -2.25 -5.80 12.47
N ARG A 167 -1.58 -4.81 13.06
CA ARG A 167 -1.10 -4.96 14.44
C ARG A 167 -2.33 -4.90 15.36
N ALA A 168 -2.35 -5.71 16.41
CA ALA A 168 -3.45 -5.71 17.38
C ALA A 168 -3.31 -4.54 18.38
N ASP A 169 -3.19 -3.32 17.86
CA ASP A 169 -3.20 -2.09 18.64
C ASP A 169 -4.63 -1.55 18.80
N ALA A 170 -4.80 -0.62 19.75
CA ALA A 170 -6.12 -0.06 20.06
C ALA A 170 -6.79 0.59 18.85
N ALA A 171 -6.02 1.20 17.94
CA ALA A 171 -6.55 1.82 16.74
C ALA A 171 -7.11 0.77 15.76
N SER A 172 -6.38 -0.31 15.54
CA SER A 172 -6.77 -1.40 14.64
C SER A 172 -7.93 -2.24 15.18
N LEU A 173 -8.09 -2.33 16.50
CA LEU A 173 -9.19 -3.05 17.15
C LEU A 173 -10.49 -2.24 17.25
N ALA A 174 -10.42 -0.92 17.07
CA ALA A 174 -11.57 -0.02 17.10
C ALA A 174 -12.22 0.20 15.72
N ALA A 175 -11.55 -0.21 14.64
CA ALA A 175 -11.99 -0.11 13.26
C ALA A 175 -12.86 -1.30 12.85
#